data_AF-A0A954YEI9-F1
#
_entry.id   AF-A0A954YEI9-F1
#
_cell.length_a   1.000
_cell.length_b   1.000
_cell.length_c   1.000
_cell.angle_alpha   90.00
_cell.angle_beta   90.00
_cell.angle_gamma   90.00
#
_symmetry.space_group_name_H-M   'P 1'
#
loop_
_entity.id
_entity.type
_entity.pdbx_description
1 polymer ?
#
loop_
_entity_poly.entity_id
_entity_poly.type
_entity_poly.pdbx_seq_one_letter_code
_entity_poly.pdbx_strand_id
1 'polypeptide(L)'
;MVNVSQELMTPHETARWFRRSPSWLRQQSELVRYGGPGGQPLYHVGVCRAYVLGRLLGLTGDALRNVQIEAMRKVCGMDTAPSAAIGASDAA
;
A
#
# COMPACT_ATOMS: atom_id res chain seq x y z
N MET A 1 19.25 9.72 -1.59
CA MET A 1 19.26 8.25 -1.49
C MET A 1 17.98 7.85 -0.77
N VAL A 2 17.04 7.24 -1.47
CA VAL A 2 15.73 6.89 -0.89
C VAL A 2 15.91 5.70 0.03
N ASN A 3 15.80 5.92 1.34
CA ASN A 3 16.08 4.92 2.36
C ASN A 3 14.87 3.98 2.53
N VAL A 4 14.56 3.19 1.49
CA VAL A 4 13.46 2.20 1.49
C VAL A 4 13.70 1.11 2.56
N SER A 5 14.95 0.92 2.97
CA SER A 5 15.37 -0.15 3.87
C SER A 5 14.89 -0.02 5.33
N GLN A 6 14.46 1.17 5.78
CA GLN A 6 14.06 1.37 7.18
C GLN A 6 12.62 0.95 7.53
N GLU A 7 11.79 0.58 6.55
CA GLU A 7 10.36 0.33 6.78
C GLU A 7 9.83 -0.96 6.13
N LEU A 8 10.70 -1.93 5.83
CA LEU A 8 10.27 -3.24 5.33
C LEU A 8 10.03 -4.22 6.49
N MET A 9 8.88 -4.88 6.47
CA MET A 9 8.47 -5.92 7.42
C MET A 9 8.35 -7.27 6.73
N THR A 10 8.81 -8.31 7.42
CA THR A 10 8.54 -9.70 7.08
C THR A 10 7.05 -10.03 7.22
N PRO A 11 6.53 -11.11 6.61
CA PRO A 11 5.13 -11.50 6.77
C PRO A 11 4.73 -11.72 8.24
N HIS A 12 5.66 -12.20 9.07
CA HIS A 12 5.44 -12.38 10.51
C HIS A 12 5.33 -11.04 11.24
N GLU A 13 6.21 -10.09 10.98
CA GLU A 13 6.14 -8.74 11.55
C GLU A 13 4.87 -8.03 11.14
N THR A 14 4.52 -8.10 9.87
CA THR A 14 3.27 -7.54 9.37
C THR A 14 2.08 -8.24 10.04
N ALA A 15 2.05 -9.57 10.16
CA ALA A 15 0.99 -10.27 10.88
C ALA A 15 0.85 -9.84 12.35
N ARG A 16 1.96 -9.53 13.04
CA ARG A 16 1.93 -8.96 14.39
C ARG A 16 1.32 -7.56 14.43
N TRP A 17 1.47 -6.81 13.36
CA TRP A 17 0.84 -5.50 13.20
C TRP A 17 -0.68 -5.60 12.98
N PHE A 18 -1.11 -6.60 12.22
CA PHE A 18 -2.52 -6.86 11.90
C PHE A 18 -3.22 -7.82 12.89
N ARG A 19 -2.65 -8.04 14.09
CA ARG A 19 -2.85 -9.16 15.04
C ARG A 19 -4.27 -9.50 15.52
N ARG A 20 -5.32 -8.94 14.95
CA ARG A 20 -6.72 -9.24 15.27
C ARG A 20 -7.60 -9.58 14.08
N SER A 21 -7.07 -9.68 12.86
CA SER A 21 -7.90 -10.02 11.71
C SER A 21 -7.52 -11.36 11.06
N PRO A 22 -8.37 -12.40 11.15
CA PRO A 22 -8.30 -13.60 10.31
C PRO A 22 -8.33 -13.26 8.80
N SER A 23 -8.79 -12.06 8.45
CA SER A 23 -8.69 -11.57 7.07
C SER A 23 -7.26 -11.30 6.63
N TRP A 24 -6.29 -11.15 7.54
CA TRP A 24 -4.92 -10.77 7.19
C TRP A 24 -4.30 -11.69 6.15
N LEU A 25 -4.42 -13.02 6.31
CA LEU A 25 -3.91 -13.99 5.33
C LEU A 25 -4.54 -13.81 3.95
N ARG A 26 -5.82 -13.43 3.89
CA ARG A 26 -6.52 -13.12 2.62
C ARG A 26 -6.15 -11.74 2.06
N GLN A 27 -5.80 -10.80 2.92
CA GLN A 27 -5.43 -9.44 2.55
C GLN A 27 -3.97 -9.34 2.07
N GLN A 28 -3.12 -10.30 2.43
CA GLN A 28 -1.73 -10.36 1.94
C GLN A 28 -1.64 -10.44 0.41
N SER A 29 -2.57 -11.14 -0.25
CA SER A 29 -2.58 -11.21 -1.72
C SER A 29 -2.95 -9.88 -2.38
N GLU A 30 -3.70 -9.02 -1.68
CA GLU A 30 -4.08 -7.70 -2.15
C GLU A 30 -2.99 -6.65 -1.90
N LEU A 31 -2.03 -6.95 -1.02
CA LEU A 31 -0.95 -6.04 -0.66
C LEU A 31 0.18 -6.03 -1.68
N VAL A 32 0.73 -4.85 -1.94
CA VAL A 32 1.98 -4.72 -2.69
C VAL A 32 3.13 -5.31 -1.86
N ARG A 33 3.86 -6.24 -2.49
CA ARG A 33 4.98 -6.96 -1.88
C ARG A 33 6.28 -6.70 -2.63
N TYR A 34 7.37 -6.64 -1.89
CA TYR A 34 8.75 -6.60 -2.40
C TYR A 34 9.39 -7.98 -2.35
N GLY A 35 10.26 -8.27 -3.31
CA GLY A 35 11.12 -9.45 -3.26
C GLY A 35 12.29 -9.22 -2.30
N GLY A 36 12.27 -9.87 -1.15
CA GLY A 36 13.40 -9.93 -0.22
C GLY A 36 14.41 -11.03 -0.58
N PRO A 37 15.49 -11.16 0.20
CA PRO A 37 16.46 -12.24 0.05
C PRO A 37 15.78 -13.62 0.02
N GLY A 38 16.17 -14.48 -0.92
CA GLY A 38 15.58 -15.81 -1.07
C GLY A 38 14.12 -15.83 -1.56
N GLY A 39 13.61 -14.72 -2.12
CA GLY A 39 12.24 -14.62 -2.64
C GLY A 39 11.18 -14.42 -1.56
N GLN A 40 11.59 -14.16 -0.32
CA GLN A 40 10.66 -13.88 0.77
C GLN A 40 9.91 -12.56 0.50
N PRO A 41 8.56 -12.53 0.58
CA PRO A 41 7.83 -11.28 0.42
C PRO A 41 8.07 -10.36 1.61
N LEU A 42 8.44 -9.11 1.32
CA LEU A 42 8.57 -8.02 2.29
C LEU A 42 7.47 -6.98 2.04
N TYR A 43 6.99 -6.34 3.10
CA TYR A 43 5.91 -5.36 3.04
C TYR A 43 6.37 -4.03 3.61
N HIS A 44 6.08 -2.93 2.91
CA HIS A 44 6.42 -1.60 3.40
C HIS A 44 5.38 -1.09 4.40
N VAL A 45 5.80 -0.59 5.56
CA VAL A 45 4.92 -0.09 6.63
C VAL A 45 3.96 0.98 6.12
N GLY A 46 4.48 2.00 5.41
CA GLY A 46 3.65 3.07 4.82
C GLY A 46 2.55 2.55 3.88
N VAL A 47 2.82 1.50 3.09
CA VAL A 47 1.84 0.92 2.16
C VAL A 47 0.79 0.10 2.91
N CYS A 48 1.21 -0.66 3.92
CA CYS A 48 0.27 -1.37 4.80
C CYS A 48 -0.68 -0.41 5.53
N ARG A 49 -0.18 0.74 6.00
CA ARG A 49 -1.02 1.79 6.61
C ARG A 49 -2.02 2.37 5.62
N ALA A 50 -1.58 2.68 4.40
CA ALA A 50 -2.44 3.20 3.35
C ALA A 50 -3.54 2.20 2.97
N TYR A 51 -3.21 0.91 2.90
CA TYR A 51 -4.20 -0.17 2.69
C TYR A 51 -5.27 -0.20 3.79
N VAL A 52 -4.86 -0.19 5.06
CA VAL A 52 -5.80 -0.19 6.20
C VAL A 52 -6.73 1.03 6.13
N LEU A 53 -6.17 2.21 5.89
CA LEU A 53 -6.97 3.43 5.78
C LEU A 53 -7.96 3.35 4.60
N GLY A 54 -7.51 2.88 3.43
CA GLY A 54 -8.40 2.68 2.28
C GLY A 54 -9.54 1.71 2.57
N ARG A 55 -9.27 0.60 3.27
CA ARG A 55 -10.30 -0.34 3.72
C ARG A 55 -11.29 0.29 4.71
N LEU A 56 -10.82 1.11 5.65
CA LEU A 56 -11.68 1.84 6.59
C LEU A 56 -12.58 2.87 5.88
N LEU A 57 -12.11 3.41 4.75
CA LEU A 57 -12.88 4.29 3.87
C LEU A 57 -13.79 3.54 2.89
N GLY A 58 -13.87 2.20 2.97
CA GLY A 58 -14.71 1.38 2.10
C GLY A 58 -14.16 1.15 0.69
N LEU A 59 -12.89 1.49 0.43
CA LEU A 59 -12.26 1.28 -0.88
C LEU A 59 -12.01 -0.21 -1.13
N THR A 60 -12.23 -0.64 -2.37
CA THR A 60 -12.00 -2.00 -2.84
C THR A 60 -11.41 -2.00 -4.26
N GLY A 61 -10.95 -3.16 -4.74
CA GLY A 61 -10.47 -3.34 -6.12
C GLY A 61 -9.39 -2.32 -6.53
N ASP A 62 -9.58 -1.71 -7.70
CA ASP A 62 -8.62 -0.77 -8.29
C ASP A 62 -8.43 0.49 -7.46
N ALA A 63 -9.48 0.99 -6.81
CA ALA A 63 -9.36 2.16 -5.94
C ALA A 63 -8.40 1.89 -4.76
N LEU A 64 -8.53 0.72 -4.13
CA LEU A 64 -7.64 0.30 -3.06
C LEU A 64 -6.22 0.01 -3.57
N ARG A 65 -6.09 -0.52 -4.78
CA ARG A 65 -4.79 -0.74 -5.44
C ARG A 65 -4.07 0.58 -5.72
N ASN A 66 -4.78 1.60 -6.19
CA ASN A 66 -4.22 2.92 -6.49
C ASN A 66 -3.70 3.60 -5.23
N VAL A 67 -4.40 3.50 -4.10
CA VAL A 67 -3.91 4.00 -2.80
C VAL A 67 -2.58 3.37 -2.41
N GLN A 68 -2.43 2.06 -2.62
CA GLN A 68 -1.18 1.37 -2.31
C GLN A 68 -0.04 1.77 -3.25
N ILE A 69 -0.31 1.89 -4.56
CA ILE A 69 0.68 2.33 -5.56
C ILE A 69 1.14 3.76 -5.25
N GLU A 70 0.21 4.63 -4.89
CA GLU A 70 0.51 6.01 -4.56
C GLU A 70 1.35 6.12 -3.28
N ALA A 71 1.00 5.36 -2.25
CA ALA A 71 1.84 5.24 -1.05
C ALA A 71 3.24 4.71 -1.41
N MET A 72 3.33 3.78 -2.37
CA MET A 72 4.61 3.25 -2.82
C MET A 72 5.45 4.27 -3.58
N ARG A 73 4.83 5.07 -4.45
CA ARG A 73 5.51 6.16 -5.17
C ARG A 73 6.15 7.14 -4.20
N LYS A 74 5.41 7.54 -3.17
CA LYS A 74 5.92 8.41 -2.09
C LYS A 74 7.13 7.81 -1.38
N VAL A 75 7.04 6.53 -1.03
CA VAL A 75 8.15 5.78 -0.41
C VAL A 75 9.38 5.75 -1.31
N CYS A 76 9.18 5.58 -2.62
CA CYS A 76 10.23 5.57 -3.62
C CYS A 76 10.77 6.98 -3.95
N GLY A 77 10.27 8.04 -3.31
CA GLY A 77 10.63 9.42 -3.64
C GLY A 77 10.24 9.82 -5.07
N MET A 78 9.29 9.10 -5.67
CA MET A 78 8.71 9.49 -6.95
C MET A 78 7.70 10.59 -6.67
N ASP A 79 7.96 11.78 -7.19
CA ASP A 79 7.05 12.92 -7.03
C ASP A 79 5.65 12.50 -7.45
N THR A 80 4.75 12.55 -6.49
CA THR A 80 3.33 12.37 -6.73
C THR A 80 2.83 13.68 -7.31
N ALA A 81 3.03 13.88 -8.61
CA ALA A 81 2.32 14.93 -9.31
C ALA A 81 0.83 14.74 -8.98
N PRO A 82 0.12 15.77 -8.50
CA PRO A 82 -1.31 15.65 -8.30
C PRO A 82 -1.92 15.19 -9.62
N SER A 83 -2.57 14.03 -9.60
CA SER A 83 -3.31 13.54 -10.75
C SER A 83 -4.43 14.53 -11.03
N ALA A 84 -4.16 15.47 -11.93
CA ALA A 84 -5.15 16.33 -12.54
C ALA A 84 -6.02 15.46 -13.46
N ALA A 85 -6.96 14.72 -12.87
CA ALA A 85 -7.98 13.98 -13.59
C ALA A 85 -9.27 13.92 -12.75
N ILE A 86 -9.70 15.07 -12.26
CA ILE A 86 -11.13 15.39 -12.16
C ILE A 86 -11.31 16.67 -12.97
N GLY A 87 -11.17 16.53 -14.29
CA GLY A 87 -11.73 17.49 -15.22
C GLY A 87 -13.24 17.33 -15.13
N ALA A 88 -13.88 18.33 -14.53
CA ALA A 88 -15.31 18.45 -14.40
C ALA A 88 -16.01 18.12 -15.73
N SER A 89 -16.86 17.10 -15.71
CA SER A 89 -18.07 17.15 -16.53
C SER A 89 -19.00 18.18 -15.88
N ASP A 90 -19.64 18.96 -16.73
CA ASP A 90 -20.79 19.84 -16.49
C ASP A 90 -20.48 21.26 -15.98
N ALA A 91 -20.43 22.20 -16.93
CA ALA A 91 -21.23 23.42 -16.85
C ALA A 91 -21.44 24.03 -18.25
N ALA A 92 -22.69 23.93 -18.71
CA ALA A 92 -23.42 24.74 -19.71
C ALA A 92 -22.96 24.75 -21.18
#